data_AF-A0A1B6JG17-F1
#
_entry.id   AF-A0A1B6JG17-F1
#
_cell.length_a   1.000
_cell.length_b   1.000
_cell.length_c   1.000
_cell.angle_alpha   90.00
_cell.angle_beta   90.00
_cell.angle_gamma   90.00
#
_symmetry.space_group_name_H-M   'P 1'
#
loop_
_entity.id
_entity.type
_entity.pdbx_description
1 polymer ?
#
loop_
_entity_poly.entity_id
_entity_poly.type
_entity_poly.pdbx_seq_one_letter_code
_entity_poly.pdbx_strand_id
1 'polypeptide(L)'
;KLGTGFSDEALQKHTETLKKMVIPSPRPYFRYDTSHEPDEWFDATAVWEVKCADLSLSPVHRAAVGIVDPDKGISLRFPRFIRIRDDKTAEEATSAQQIADMYQNQDQIKNQQGDSNKIADEDFY
;
A
#
# COMPACT_ATOMS: atom_id res chain seq x y z
N LYS A 1 1.79 -7.00 -0.25
CA LYS A 1 1.29 -8.37 0.02
C LYS A 1 0.52 -8.38 1.35
N LEU A 2 -0.46 -9.28 1.53
CA LEU A 2 -1.28 -9.39 2.74
C LEU A 2 -1.57 -10.87 3.02
N GLY A 3 -1.43 -11.32 4.26
CA GLY A 3 -1.63 -12.73 4.63
C GLY A 3 -2.08 -12.97 6.07
N THR A 4 -2.47 -11.91 6.80
CA THR A 4 -2.91 -12.02 8.20
C THR A 4 -4.16 -11.16 8.43
N GLY A 5 -4.92 -11.47 9.48
CA GLY A 5 -6.15 -10.76 9.85
C GLY A 5 -7.45 -11.38 9.34
N PHE A 6 -7.38 -12.51 8.64
CA PHE A 6 -8.55 -13.25 8.18
C PHE A 6 -8.98 -14.28 9.23
N SER A 7 -10.28 -14.39 9.49
CA SER A 7 -10.85 -15.61 10.08
C SER A 7 -10.94 -16.70 9.01
N ASP A 8 -11.05 -17.97 9.41
CA ASP A 8 -11.18 -19.10 8.48
C ASP A 8 -12.41 -18.94 7.56
N GLU A 9 -13.52 -18.49 8.13
CA GLU A 9 -14.77 -18.19 7.43
C GLU A 9 -14.58 -17.06 6.38
N ALA A 10 -13.88 -15.98 6.76
CA ALA A 10 -13.59 -14.89 5.85
C ALA A 10 -12.68 -15.36 4.71
N LEU A 11 -11.65 -16.16 5.01
CA LEU A 11 -10.72 -16.69 4.03
C LEU A 11 -11.43 -17.58 2.99
N GLN A 12 -12.36 -18.42 3.43
CA GLN A 12 -13.17 -19.24 2.53
C GLN A 12 -14.04 -18.36 1.61
N LYS A 13 -14.76 -17.39 2.18
CA LYS A 13 -15.59 -16.45 1.40
C LYS A 13 -14.78 -15.63 0.40
N HIS A 14 -13.59 -15.18 0.78
CA HIS A 14 -12.67 -14.49 -0.12
C HIS A 14 -12.25 -15.37 -1.28
N THR A 15 -11.89 -16.62 -0.99
CA THR A 15 -11.49 -17.59 -2.02
C THR A 15 -12.60 -17.82 -3.04
N GLU A 16 -13.84 -18.01 -2.59
CA GLU A 16 -15.01 -18.18 -3.47
C GLU A 16 -15.31 -16.94 -4.31
N THR A 17 -15.11 -15.75 -3.75
CA THR A 17 -15.37 -14.48 -4.43
C THR A 17 -14.28 -14.16 -5.45
N LEU A 18 -13.00 -14.25 -5.05
CA LEU A 18 -11.85 -13.92 -5.89
C LEU A 18 -11.69 -14.88 -7.07
N LYS A 19 -12.04 -16.17 -6.90
CA LYS A 19 -12.05 -17.14 -8.01
C LYS A 19 -12.93 -16.72 -9.18
N LYS A 20 -13.99 -15.95 -8.94
CA LYS A 20 -14.90 -15.44 -9.99
C LYS A 20 -14.33 -14.21 -10.69
N MET A 21 -13.31 -13.58 -10.12
CA MET A 21 -12.68 -12.35 -10.60
C MET A 21 -11.33 -12.62 -11.29
N VAL A 22 -10.94 -13.88 -11.46
CA VAL A 22 -9.66 -14.25 -12.07
C VAL A 22 -9.61 -13.76 -13.52
N ILE A 23 -8.50 -13.14 -13.89
CA ILE A 23 -8.18 -12.69 -15.24
C ILE A 23 -6.89 -13.38 -15.71
N PRO A 24 -6.74 -13.68 -17.01
CA PRO A 24 -5.59 -14.44 -17.50
C PRO A 24 -4.28 -13.65 -17.51
N SER A 25 -4.34 -12.32 -17.44
CA SER A 25 -3.18 -11.45 -17.48
C SER A 25 -3.47 -10.12 -16.76
N PRO A 26 -2.45 -9.43 -16.24
CA PRO A 26 -2.64 -8.15 -15.56
C PRO A 26 -3.19 -7.11 -16.53
N ARG A 27 -4.05 -6.23 -16.02
CA ARG A 27 -4.54 -5.11 -16.82
C ARG A 27 -3.40 -4.11 -17.11
N PRO A 28 -3.36 -3.43 -18.27
CA PRO A 28 -2.24 -2.56 -18.66
C PRO A 28 -1.94 -1.40 -17.71
N TYR A 29 -2.93 -0.98 -16.91
CA TYR A 29 -2.80 0.09 -15.93
C TYR A 29 -2.29 -0.39 -14.56
N PHE A 30 -2.16 -1.70 -14.34
CA PHE A 30 -1.52 -2.19 -13.13
C PHE A 30 -0.05 -1.80 -13.12
N ARG A 31 0.43 -1.41 -11.94
CA ARG A 31 1.82 -1.03 -11.68
C ARG A 31 2.33 -1.91 -10.55
N TYR A 32 3.22 -2.82 -10.89
CA TYR A 32 3.78 -3.80 -9.97
C TYR A 32 5.23 -4.08 -10.33
N ASP A 33 5.96 -4.66 -9.38
CA ASP A 33 7.30 -5.18 -9.61
C ASP A 33 7.22 -6.68 -9.89
N THR A 34 8.05 -7.21 -10.79
CA THR A 34 8.01 -8.64 -11.17
C THR A 34 8.29 -9.58 -9.99
N SER A 35 9.02 -9.13 -8.97
CA SER A 35 9.21 -9.87 -7.71
C SER A 35 7.92 -10.06 -6.89
N HIS A 36 6.86 -9.35 -7.25
CA HIS A 36 5.54 -9.33 -6.60
C HIS A 36 4.43 -9.82 -7.52
N GLU A 37 4.77 -10.51 -8.60
CA GLU A 37 3.79 -11.19 -9.45
C GLU A 37 3.01 -12.24 -8.64
N PRO A 38 1.66 -12.19 -8.63
CA PRO A 38 0.84 -13.18 -7.96
C PRO A 38 0.70 -14.44 -8.80
N ASP A 39 0.30 -15.54 -8.16
CA ASP A 39 -0.03 -16.80 -8.87
C ASP A 39 -1.25 -16.64 -9.77
N GLU A 40 -2.22 -15.82 -9.35
CA GLU A 40 -3.45 -15.53 -10.08
C GLU A 40 -3.68 -14.01 -10.11
N TRP A 41 -4.06 -13.50 -11.29
CA TRP A 41 -4.45 -12.11 -11.44
C TRP A 41 -5.95 -11.95 -11.22
N PHE A 42 -6.34 -10.88 -10.56
CA PHE A 42 -7.75 -10.56 -10.31
C PHE A 42 -8.13 -9.24 -10.96
N ASP A 43 -9.39 -9.13 -11.36
CA ASP A 43 -9.99 -7.85 -11.70
C ASP A 43 -10.03 -6.94 -10.46
N ALA A 44 -9.75 -5.65 -10.65
CA ALA A 44 -9.64 -4.67 -9.57
C ALA A 44 -11.04 -4.19 -9.14
N THR A 45 -11.80 -5.05 -8.46
CA THR A 45 -13.17 -4.74 -8.01
C THR A 45 -13.35 -4.84 -6.50
N ALA A 46 -12.59 -5.71 -5.83
CA ALA A 46 -12.72 -5.91 -4.39
C ALA A 46 -11.88 -4.89 -3.60
N VAL A 47 -12.53 -4.12 -2.72
CA VAL A 47 -11.85 -3.17 -1.84
C VAL A 47 -11.85 -3.70 -0.41
N TRP A 48 -10.67 -3.73 0.21
CA TRP A 48 -10.49 -4.21 1.58
C TRP A 48 -9.98 -3.09 2.48
N GLU A 49 -10.46 -3.09 3.72
CA GLU A 49 -9.90 -2.28 4.78
C GLU A 49 -8.72 -3.03 5.41
N VAL A 50 -7.55 -2.39 5.39
CA VAL A 50 -6.30 -2.95 5.89
C VAL A 50 -5.73 -1.99 6.93
N LYS A 51 -5.29 -2.54 8.06
CA LYS A 51 -4.58 -1.80 9.11
C LYS A 51 -3.11 -2.17 9.10
N CYS A 52 -2.24 -1.21 9.37
CA CYS A 52 -0.80 -1.41 9.52
C CYS A 52 -0.30 -0.71 10.78
N ALA A 53 0.93 -0.99 11.18
CA ALA A 53 1.59 -0.27 12.27
C ALA A 53 2.15 1.08 11.78
N ASP A 54 2.81 1.06 10.62
CA ASP A 54 3.54 2.17 10.04
C ASP A 54 3.70 1.98 8.51
N LEU A 55 4.09 3.06 7.85
CA LEU A 55 4.37 3.15 6.41
C LEU A 55 5.87 3.29 6.20
N SER A 56 6.43 2.56 5.25
CA SER A 56 7.87 2.57 4.96
C SER A 56 8.16 2.68 3.47
N LEU A 57 9.31 3.27 3.13
CA LEU A 57 9.79 3.28 1.75
C LEU A 57 10.13 1.85 1.32
N SER A 58 9.74 1.52 0.10
CA SER A 58 9.89 0.20 -0.48
C SER A 58 10.48 0.28 -1.89
N PRO A 59 11.54 -0.49 -2.18
CA PRO A 59 12.11 -0.54 -3.54
C PRO A 59 11.22 -1.31 -4.53
N VAL A 60 10.24 -2.09 -4.03
CA VAL A 60 9.44 -3.02 -4.86
C VAL A 60 7.95 -2.65 -4.92
N HIS A 61 7.41 -1.94 -3.92
CA HIS A 61 6.04 -1.45 -4.02
C HIS A 61 6.01 -0.16 -4.85
N ARG A 62 4.99 -0.03 -5.70
CA ARG A 62 4.88 1.08 -6.65
C ARG A 62 3.90 2.18 -6.23
N ALA A 63 3.27 2.05 -5.06
CA ALA A 63 2.37 3.06 -4.52
C ALA A 63 3.15 4.34 -4.18
N ALA A 64 2.66 5.50 -4.63
CA ALA A 64 3.25 6.82 -4.34
C ALA A 64 4.73 7.02 -4.79
N VAL A 65 5.24 6.20 -5.71
CA VAL A 65 6.56 6.42 -6.34
C VAL A 65 6.56 7.80 -7.00
N GLY A 66 7.65 8.54 -6.82
CA GLY A 66 7.84 9.89 -7.36
C GLY A 66 7.15 11.00 -6.57
N ILE A 67 6.32 10.67 -5.56
CA ILE A 67 5.68 11.67 -4.69
C ILE A 67 6.55 11.96 -3.48
N VAL A 68 7.04 10.92 -2.80
CA VAL A 68 7.88 11.03 -1.59
C VAL A 68 9.36 10.76 -1.89
N ASP A 69 9.63 9.75 -2.72
CA ASP A 69 10.97 9.35 -3.14
C ASP A 69 10.92 9.13 -4.67
N PRO A 70 11.94 9.57 -5.43
CA PRO A 70 11.92 9.48 -6.89
C PRO A 70 11.84 8.04 -7.42
N ASP A 71 12.42 7.09 -6.70
CA ASP A 71 12.61 5.71 -7.17
C ASP A 71 11.88 4.67 -6.32
N LYS A 72 11.53 5.01 -5.06
CA LYS A 72 10.88 4.10 -4.11
C LYS A 72 9.41 4.46 -3.93
N GLY A 73 8.58 3.42 -3.81
CA GLY A 73 7.19 3.59 -3.38
C GLY A 73 7.03 3.39 -1.89
N ILE A 74 5.79 3.26 -1.45
CA ILE A 74 5.43 3.08 -0.04
C ILE A 74 4.80 1.71 0.16
N SER A 75 5.23 1.02 1.22
CA SER A 75 4.66 -0.25 1.68
C SER A 75 4.09 -0.09 3.09
N LEU A 76 3.17 -0.99 3.43
CA LEU A 76 2.62 -1.14 4.78
C LEU A 76 3.51 -2.08 5.59
N ARG A 77 3.79 -1.73 6.86
CA ARG A 77 4.46 -2.62 7.82
C ARG A 77 3.44 -3.29 8.74
N PHE A 78 3.56 -4.61 8.84
CA PHE A 78 2.60 -5.50 9.52
C PHE A 78 1.14 -5.29 9.07
N PRO A 79 0.84 -5.38 7.76
CA PRO A 79 -0.52 -5.21 7.28
C PRO A 79 -1.42 -6.37 7.74
N ARG A 80 -2.62 -6.02 8.21
CA ARG A 80 -3.66 -6.95 8.68
C ARG A 80 -4.98 -6.59 8.03
N PHE A 81 -5.66 -7.61 7.51
CA PHE A 81 -7.03 -7.47 7.04
C PHE A 81 -7.95 -7.10 8.21
N ILE A 82 -8.91 -6.21 7.95
CA ILE A 82 -9.95 -5.82 8.91
C ILE A 82 -11.32 -6.28 8.42
N ARG A 83 -11.72 -5.85 7.20
CA ARG A 83 -13.01 -6.19 6.61
C ARG A 83 -13.06 -5.90 5.11
N ILE A 84 -14.08 -6.43 4.45
CA ILE A 84 -14.46 -6.05 3.08
C ILE A 84 -15.18 -4.69 3.12
N ARG A 85 -14.95 -3.87 2.10
CA ARG A 85 -15.67 -2.63 1.83
C ARG A 85 -16.57 -2.84 0.62
N ASP A 86 -17.74 -3.41 0.84
CA ASP A 86 -18.80 -3.56 -0.16
C ASP A 86 -19.46 -2.23 -0.54
N ASP A 87 -19.23 -1.20 0.28
CA ASP A 87 -19.63 0.18 0.08
C ASP A 87 -18.64 1.01 -0.76
N LYS A 88 -17.58 0.40 -1.31
CA LYS A 88 -16.56 1.11 -2.09
C LYS A 88 -16.22 0.41 -3.40
N THR A 89 -16.01 1.23 -4.42
CA THR A 89 -15.40 0.85 -5.70
C THR A 89 -13.88 1.00 -5.68
N ALA A 90 -13.18 0.40 -6.64
CA ALA A 90 -11.72 0.46 -6.71
C ALA A 90 -11.20 1.90 -6.91
N GLU A 91 -11.98 2.75 -7.57
CA GLU A 91 -11.70 4.18 -7.76
C GLU A 91 -11.81 4.99 -6.45
N GLU A 92 -12.57 4.49 -5.48
CA GLU A 92 -12.75 5.09 -4.14
C GLU A 92 -11.80 4.50 -3.08
N ALA A 93 -10.88 3.62 -3.50
CA ALA A 93 -9.81 3.12 -2.66
C ALA A 93 -8.83 4.24 -2.28
N THR A 94 -8.01 3.99 -1.27
CA THR A 94 -7.01 4.96 -0.79
C THR A 94 -6.03 5.30 -1.92
N SER A 95 -5.93 6.59 -2.24
CA SER A 95 -5.11 7.07 -3.36
C SER A 95 -3.62 7.11 -3.02
N ALA A 96 -2.77 7.16 -4.04
CA ALA A 96 -1.33 7.32 -3.86
C ALA A 96 -0.96 8.60 -3.09
N GLN A 97 -1.69 9.70 -3.33
CA GLN A 97 -1.50 10.96 -2.61
C GLN A 97 -1.82 10.79 -1.12
N GLN A 98 -2.94 10.15 -0.78
CA GLN A 98 -3.31 9.89 0.61
C GLN A 98 -2.26 9.02 1.32
N ILE A 99 -1.68 8.03 0.63
CA ILE A 99 -0.59 7.20 1.19
C ILE A 99 0.66 8.04 1.45
N ALA A 100 1.03 8.93 0.53
CA ALA A 100 2.16 9.84 0.70
C ALA A 100 1.94 10.79 1.90
N ASP A 101 0.76 11.38 1.99
CA ASP A 101 0.39 12.29 3.08
C ASP A 101 0.42 11.56 4.43
N MET A 102 -0.09 10.32 4.50
CA MET A 102 -0.02 9.49 5.70
C MET A 102 1.42 9.17 6.10
N TYR A 103 2.28 8.87 5.13
CA TYR A 103 3.70 8.55 5.38
C TYR A 103 4.46 9.75 5.93
N GLN A 104 4.31 10.92 5.31
CA GLN A 104 4.94 12.18 5.76
C GLN A 104 4.42 12.61 7.13
N ASN A 105 3.18 12.23 7.46
CA ASN A 105 2.58 12.58 8.74
C ASN A 105 3.04 11.71 9.93
N GLN A 106 3.86 10.69 9.71
CA GLN A 106 4.40 9.86 10.80
C GLN A 106 5.38 10.65 11.66
N ASP A 107 5.25 10.59 12.98
CA ASP A 107 6.10 11.33 13.92
C ASP A 107 7.59 11.05 13.70
N GLN A 108 7.95 9.79 13.41
CA GLN A 108 9.34 9.42 13.12
C GLN A 108 9.90 10.13 11.88
N ILE A 109 9.07 10.34 10.85
CA ILE A 109 9.46 11.02 9.61
C ILE A 109 9.56 12.53 9.85
N LYS A 110 8.60 13.12 10.58
CA LYS A 110 8.64 14.55 10.95
C LYS A 110 9.88 14.89 11.76
N ASN A 111 10.24 14.04 12.73
CA ASN A 111 11.41 14.26 13.58
C ASN A 111 12.71 14.18 12.77
N GLN A 112 12.83 13.25 11.82
CA GLN A 112 14.00 13.14 10.95
C GLN A 112 14.19 14.39 10.06
N GLN A 113 13.10 14.91 9.48
CA GLN A 113 13.18 16.14 8.68
C GLN A 113 13.53 17.36 9.54
N GLY A 114 12.99 17.44 10.76
CA GLY A 114 13.31 18.50 11.71
C GLY A 114 14.78 18.54 12.11
N ASP A 115 15.41 17.39 12.29
CA ASP A 115 16.85 17.30 12.59
C ASP A 115 17.72 17.59 11.36
N SER A 116 17.28 17.18 10.16
CA SER A 116 17.98 17.47 8.90
C SER A 116 18.07 18.98 8.62
N ASN A 117 16.97 19.72 8.86
CA ASN A 117 16.95 21.17 8.68
C ASN A 117 17.79 21.90 9.73
N LYS A 118 17.83 21.41 10.99
CA LYS A 118 18.66 22.03 12.03
C LYS A 118 20.16 21.90 11.74
N ILE A 119 20.60 20.75 11.26
CA ILE A 119 22.01 20.54 10.89
C ILE A 119 22.38 21.43 9.70
N ALA A 120 21.50 21.55 8.70
CA ALA A 120 21.72 22.44 7.56
C ALA A 120 21.82 23.93 7.98
N ASP A 121 21.06 24.37 8.98
CA ASP A 121 21.15 25.75 9.49
C ASP A 121 22.43 26.00 10.33
N GLU A 122 22.97 24.98 11.00
CA GLU A 122 24.20 25.09 11.81
C GLU A 122 25.49 25.07 10.96
N ASP A 123 25.51 24.38 9.82
CA ASP A 123 26.66 24.33 8.90
C ASP A 123 26.85 25.62 8.06
N PHE A 124 25.91 26.57 8.15
CA PHE A 124 25.96 27.87 7.47
C PHE A 124 26.53 29.02 8.32
N TYR A 125 27.10 28.73 9.49
CA TYR A 125 27.65 29.73 10.42
C TYR A 125 29.14 29.56 10.74
#